data_AF-A0A6G0U469-F1
#
_entry.id   AF-A0A6G0U469-F1
#
_cell.length_a   1.000
_cell.length_b   1.000
_cell.length_c   1.000
_cell.angle_alpha   90.00
_cell.angle_beta   90.00
_cell.angle_gamma   90.00
#
_symmetry.space_group_name_H-M   'P 1'
#
loop_
_entity.id
_entity.type
_entity.pdbx_description
1 polymer ?
#
loop_
_entity_poly.entity_id
_entity_poly.type
_entity_poly.pdbx_seq_one_letter_code
_entity_poly.pdbx_strand_id
1 'polypeptide(L)'
;MDRGIHQTMQQNNKQKPKNKIIIIDFEFSNYQRTDLILISATISQTHVKSEIIRLRGRPLIISPDGRIRLMNNYSYIKTRDLLLKMFEKKPDQLQVILNELHLAMKSKTSNLTTSFLKNYLDFNNQIAIILLWNGNSDKNILQRLGFNTNIMLNMTAYDTDNNREFYLKLINFKSNEIILNHKLGYIIKKGRFLSLKETHDSICNQNHDITFIHDAVSDVKLTKCIFNYLCIKNNYQFIL
;
A
#
# COMPACT_ATOMS: atom_id res chain seq x y z
N MET A 1 9.77 -27.33 -56.29
CA MET A 1 8.39 -27.07 -55.83
C MET A 1 8.33 -27.50 -54.38
N ASP A 2 8.37 -26.50 -53.52
CA ASP A 2 8.76 -26.56 -52.13
C ASP A 2 7.77 -27.32 -51.24
N ARG A 3 8.33 -28.21 -50.42
CA ARG A 3 7.66 -28.80 -49.26
C ARG A 3 7.74 -27.80 -48.12
N GLY A 4 6.58 -27.39 -47.61
CA GLY A 4 6.45 -26.46 -46.49
C GLY A 4 7.17 -26.94 -45.25
N ILE A 5 8.08 -26.10 -44.75
CA ILE A 5 8.67 -26.23 -43.43
C ILE A 5 7.72 -25.52 -42.45
N HIS A 6 7.00 -26.30 -41.66
CA HIS A 6 6.38 -25.83 -40.42
C HIS A 6 7.49 -25.38 -39.47
N GLN A 7 7.72 -24.07 -39.38
CA GLN A 7 8.40 -23.48 -38.23
C GLN A 7 7.42 -23.41 -37.07
N THR A 8 7.49 -24.39 -36.18
CA THR A 8 6.84 -24.38 -34.88
C THR A 8 7.40 -23.23 -34.06
N MET A 9 6.59 -22.20 -33.82
CA MET A 9 6.86 -21.18 -32.82
C MET A 9 7.05 -21.87 -31.47
N GLN A 10 8.29 -21.92 -30.98
CA GLN A 10 8.58 -22.23 -29.59
C GLN A 10 7.93 -21.14 -28.74
N GLN A 11 6.74 -21.44 -28.21
CA GLN A 11 6.19 -20.70 -27.08
C GLN A 11 7.16 -20.89 -25.92
N ASN A 12 7.97 -19.85 -25.68
CA ASN A 12 8.74 -19.71 -24.45
C ASN A 12 7.76 -19.73 -23.27
N ASN A 13 7.56 -20.92 -22.69
CA ASN A 13 6.93 -21.13 -21.40
C ASN A 13 7.81 -20.48 -20.32
N LYS A 14 7.77 -19.14 -20.22
CA LYS A 14 8.20 -18.44 -19.00
C LYS A 14 7.23 -18.90 -17.91
N GLN A 15 7.71 -19.78 -17.03
CA GLN A 15 7.03 -20.12 -15.78
C GLN A 15 6.49 -18.83 -15.16
N LYS A 16 5.17 -18.77 -14.95
CA LYS A 16 4.56 -17.65 -14.22
C LYS A 16 5.26 -17.56 -12.86
N PRO A 17 5.62 -16.36 -12.38
CA PRO A 17 6.24 -16.22 -11.07
C PRO A 17 5.33 -16.88 -10.01
N LYS A 18 5.91 -17.68 -9.12
CA LYS A 18 5.17 -18.38 -8.05
C LYS A 18 4.45 -17.40 -7.14
N ASN A 19 5.04 -16.22 -6.97
CA ASN A 19 4.56 -15.21 -6.05
C ASN A 19 4.10 -13.97 -6.82
N LYS A 20 3.10 -13.29 -6.25
CA LYS A 20 2.70 -11.94 -6.67
C LYS A 20 2.92 -10.98 -5.51
N ILE A 21 3.51 -9.82 -5.81
CA ILE A 21 3.72 -8.78 -4.82
C ILE A 21 2.63 -7.75 -4.98
N ILE A 22 1.95 -7.45 -3.88
CA ILE A 22 0.76 -6.61 -3.82
C ILE A 22 1.04 -5.46 -2.86
N ILE A 23 0.87 -4.24 -3.33
CA ILE A 23 0.94 -3.04 -2.52
C ILE A 23 -0.47 -2.69 -2.07
N ILE A 24 -0.62 -2.38 -0.79
CA ILE A 24 -1.88 -1.90 -0.20
C ILE A 24 -1.57 -0.67 0.65
N ASP A 25 -2.42 0.33 0.54
CA ASP A 25 -2.44 1.51 1.40
C ASP A 25 -3.88 1.77 1.88
N PHE A 26 -4.06 2.06 3.16
CA PHE A 26 -5.39 2.29 3.75
C PHE A 26 -5.59 3.74 4.18
N GLU A 27 -6.75 4.30 3.86
CA GLU A 27 -7.23 5.54 4.47
C GLU A 27 -8.11 5.20 5.67
N PHE A 28 -7.68 5.58 6.88
CA PHE A 28 -8.36 5.21 8.12
C PHE A 28 -8.24 6.28 9.21
N SER A 29 -9.06 6.14 10.25
CA SER A 29 -8.97 6.94 11.48
C SER A 29 -9.24 6.07 12.70
N ASN A 30 -8.60 6.38 13.83
CA ASN A 30 -8.99 5.83 15.12
C ASN A 30 -10.41 6.30 15.47
N TYR A 31 -11.19 5.44 16.12
CA TYR A 31 -12.55 5.72 16.57
C TYR A 31 -12.75 5.10 17.94
N GLN A 32 -13.36 5.85 18.88
CA GLN A 32 -13.80 5.40 20.20
C GLN A 32 -12.99 4.27 20.85
N ARG A 33 -12.15 4.61 21.85
CA ARG A 33 -11.23 3.68 22.54
C ARG A 33 -10.17 3.11 21.59
N THR A 34 -10.51 2.07 20.83
CA THR A 34 -9.56 1.22 20.10
C THR A 34 -10.09 0.73 18.74
N ASP A 35 -11.33 1.06 18.37
CA ASP A 35 -11.87 0.74 17.05
C ASP A 35 -11.16 1.56 15.97
N LEU A 36 -11.11 1.02 14.76
CA LEU A 36 -10.65 1.70 13.56
C LEU A 36 -11.82 1.95 12.64
N ILE A 37 -11.81 3.10 11.97
CA ILE A 37 -12.66 3.35 10.81
C ILE A 37 -11.80 3.24 9.58
N LEU A 38 -12.10 2.29 8.72
CA LEU A 38 -11.53 2.17 7.40
C LEU A 38 -12.44 2.89 6.40
N ILE A 39 -11.93 3.97 5.80
CA ILE A 39 -12.66 4.86 4.89
C ILE A 39 -12.52 4.35 3.46
N SER A 40 -11.28 4.06 3.06
CA SER A 40 -10.96 3.55 1.72
C SER A 40 -9.65 2.78 1.76
N ALA A 41 -9.30 2.13 0.65
CA ALA A 41 -7.98 1.57 0.45
C ALA A 41 -7.57 1.71 -1.01
N THR A 42 -6.28 1.58 -1.30
CA THR A 42 -5.78 1.39 -2.65
C THR A 42 -4.94 0.13 -2.72
N ILE A 43 -5.13 -0.65 -3.77
CA ILE A 43 -4.42 -1.91 -3.99
C ILE A 43 -3.89 -2.00 -5.42
N SER A 44 -2.67 -2.50 -5.59
CA SER A 44 -2.08 -2.77 -6.92
C SER A 44 -1.08 -3.91 -6.82
N GLN A 45 -0.93 -4.70 -7.89
CA GLN A 45 0.26 -5.52 -8.04
C GLN A 45 1.46 -4.64 -8.45
N THR A 46 2.68 -5.08 -8.13
CA THR A 46 3.91 -4.32 -8.42
C THR A 46 4.30 -4.30 -9.90
N HIS A 47 3.80 -5.24 -10.71
CA HIS A 47 4.04 -5.26 -12.15
C HIS A 47 3.63 -3.94 -12.81
N VAL A 48 4.50 -3.38 -13.65
CA VAL A 48 4.37 -2.02 -14.22
C VAL A 48 2.99 -1.79 -14.86
N LYS A 49 2.45 -2.79 -15.57
CA LYS A 49 1.15 -2.69 -16.27
C LYS A 49 -0.08 -2.94 -15.39
N SER A 50 0.09 -3.36 -14.14
CA SER A 50 -1.04 -3.63 -13.26
C SER A 50 -1.79 -2.35 -12.89
N GLU A 51 -3.11 -2.42 -13.01
CA GLU A 51 -4.04 -1.36 -12.61
C GLU A 51 -3.96 -1.08 -11.10
N ILE A 52 -4.05 0.20 -10.75
CA ILE A 52 -4.21 0.65 -9.37
C ILE A 52 -5.70 0.73 -9.09
N ILE A 53 -6.20 -0.10 -8.19
CA ILE A 53 -7.62 -0.21 -7.87
C ILE A 53 -7.87 0.51 -6.55
N ARG A 54 -8.79 1.47 -6.56
CA ARG A 54 -9.29 2.10 -5.34
C ARG A 54 -10.46 1.29 -4.78
N LEU A 55 -10.36 0.93 -3.51
CA LEU A 55 -11.40 0.28 -2.74
C LEU A 55 -12.22 1.34 -2.01
N ARG A 56 -13.48 1.48 -2.41
CA ARG A 56 -14.45 2.42 -1.88
C ARG A 56 -15.74 1.69 -1.53
N GLY A 57 -16.54 2.35 -0.71
CA GLY A 57 -17.82 1.86 -0.26
C GLY A 57 -18.17 2.50 1.06
N ARG A 58 -19.21 1.98 1.71
CA ARG A 58 -19.58 2.43 3.04
C ARG A 58 -18.44 2.10 4.02
N PRO A 59 -17.92 3.06 4.81
CA PRO A 59 -16.78 2.83 5.68
C PRO A 59 -17.01 1.67 6.65
N LEU A 60 -15.95 0.95 6.96
CA LEU A 60 -15.97 -0.17 7.90
C LEU A 60 -15.49 0.30 9.27
N ILE A 61 -16.20 -0.08 10.32
CA ILE A 61 -15.70 0.01 11.70
C ILE A 61 -15.17 -1.36 12.07
N ILE A 62 -13.89 -1.41 12.44
CA ILE A 62 -13.12 -2.62 12.69
C ILE A 62 -12.63 -2.57 14.14
N SER A 63 -13.16 -3.44 14.98
CA SER A 63 -12.72 -3.57 16.37
C SER A 63 -11.38 -4.30 16.49
N PRO A 64 -10.69 -4.20 17.64
CA PRO A 64 -9.41 -4.90 17.84
C PRO A 64 -9.48 -6.42 17.71
N ASP A 65 -10.64 -7.02 18.01
CA ASP A 65 -10.91 -8.46 17.86
C ASP A 65 -11.34 -8.86 16.45
N GLY A 66 -11.32 -7.93 15.49
CA GLY A 66 -11.62 -8.19 14.09
C GLY A 66 -13.11 -8.24 13.74
N ARG A 67 -14.02 -7.85 14.65
CA ARG A 67 -15.43 -7.65 14.27
C ARG A 67 -15.56 -6.44 13.35
N ILE A 68 -16.28 -6.63 12.25
CA ILE A 68 -16.47 -5.63 11.21
C ILE A 68 -17.95 -5.26 11.16
N ARG A 69 -18.24 -3.96 11.16
CA ARG A 69 -19.59 -3.41 10.93
C ARG A 69 -19.54 -2.23 9.98
N LEU A 70 -20.60 -2.02 9.21
CA LEU A 70 -20.72 -0.82 8.38
C LEU A 70 -20.98 0.41 9.25
N MET A 71 -20.39 1.54 8.88
CA MET A 71 -20.63 2.83 9.52
C MET A 71 -22.09 3.27 9.32
N ASN A 72 -22.80 3.56 10.41
CA ASN A 72 -24.13 4.17 10.37
C ASN A 72 -24.06 5.71 10.49
N ASN A 73 -25.19 6.41 10.35
CA ASN A 73 -25.22 7.88 10.41
C ASN A 73 -24.72 8.43 11.75
N TYR A 74 -24.99 7.73 12.85
CA TYR A 74 -24.52 8.12 14.17
C TYR A 74 -22.99 8.09 14.29
N SER A 75 -22.38 6.98 13.84
CA SER A 75 -20.92 6.84 13.82
C SER A 75 -20.29 7.82 12.84
N TYR A 76 -20.90 8.07 11.67
CA TYR A 76 -20.45 9.10 10.73
C TYR A 76 -20.35 10.49 11.38
N ILE A 77 -21.38 10.96 12.10
CA ILE A 77 -21.36 12.27 12.78
C ILE A 77 -20.20 12.32 13.78
N LYS A 78 -20.04 11.27 14.58
CA LYS A 78 -18.95 11.19 15.57
C LYS A 78 -17.57 11.19 14.93
N THR A 79 -17.40 10.50 13.81
CA THR A 79 -16.14 10.47 13.05
C THR A 79 -15.83 11.83 12.47
N ARG A 80 -16.83 12.49 11.86
CA ARG A 80 -16.69 13.84 11.34
C ARG A 80 -16.23 14.80 12.43
N ASP A 81 -16.89 14.78 13.59
CA ASP A 81 -16.55 15.68 14.70
C ASP A 81 -15.14 15.39 15.28
N LEU A 82 -14.71 14.12 15.25
CA LEU A 82 -13.34 13.74 15.62
C LEU A 82 -12.32 14.27 14.60
N LEU A 83 -12.58 14.10 13.30
CA LEU A 83 -11.70 14.57 12.23
C LEU A 83 -11.56 16.10 12.25
N LEU A 84 -12.66 16.84 12.48
CA LEU A 84 -12.65 18.29 12.65
C LEU A 84 -11.65 18.73 13.73
N LYS A 85 -11.61 18.01 14.87
CA LYS A 85 -10.67 18.28 15.97
C LYS A 85 -9.24 17.87 15.62
N MET A 86 -9.05 16.70 15.01
CA MET A 86 -7.71 16.18 14.69
C MET A 86 -6.98 17.02 13.64
N PHE A 87 -7.71 17.57 12.68
CA PHE A 87 -7.16 18.34 11.56
C PHE A 87 -7.45 19.84 11.66
N GLU A 88 -7.74 20.35 12.86
CA GLU A 88 -8.01 21.78 13.10
C GLU A 88 -6.92 22.70 12.50
N LYS A 89 -5.65 22.27 12.57
CA LYS A 89 -4.49 23.00 12.03
C LYS A 89 -4.13 22.65 10.58
N LYS A 90 -4.93 21.83 9.89
CA LYS A 90 -4.67 21.32 8.54
C LYS A 90 -5.95 21.33 7.68
N PRO A 91 -6.52 22.52 7.40
CA PRO A 91 -7.84 22.64 6.77
C PRO A 91 -7.91 21.97 5.38
N ASP A 92 -6.85 22.05 4.59
CA ASP A 92 -6.82 21.42 3.26
C ASP A 92 -6.93 19.89 3.34
N GLN A 93 -6.20 19.27 4.28
CA GLN A 93 -6.27 17.82 4.51
C GLN A 93 -7.63 17.41 5.06
N LEU A 94 -8.19 18.21 5.97
CA LEU A 94 -9.51 18.01 6.54
C LEU A 94 -10.59 17.99 5.45
N GLN A 95 -10.55 18.96 4.53
CA GLN A 95 -11.52 19.07 3.44
C GLN A 95 -11.52 17.81 2.57
N VAL A 96 -10.33 17.29 2.22
CA VAL A 96 -10.18 16.08 1.41
C VAL A 96 -10.77 14.86 2.12
N ILE A 97 -10.38 14.63 3.38
CA ILE A 97 -10.84 13.45 4.14
C ILE A 97 -12.34 13.51 4.41
N LEU A 98 -12.89 14.68 4.74
CA LEU A 98 -14.34 14.84 4.93
C LEU A 98 -15.13 14.61 3.65
N ASN A 99 -14.60 15.05 2.50
CA ASN A 99 -15.22 14.80 1.20
C ASN A 99 -15.22 13.29 0.87
N GLU A 100 -14.10 12.59 1.05
CA GLU A 100 -14.04 11.14 0.85
C GLU A 100 -15.01 10.40 1.79
N LEU A 101 -15.07 10.79 3.08
CA LEU A 101 -16.00 10.19 4.04
C LEU A 101 -17.47 10.41 3.65
N HIS A 102 -17.81 11.62 3.17
CA HIS A 102 -19.17 11.94 2.71
C HIS A 102 -19.56 11.15 1.46
N LEU A 103 -18.66 11.07 0.47
CA LEU A 103 -18.86 10.27 -0.74
C LEU A 103 -19.01 8.79 -0.40
N ALA A 104 -18.20 8.27 0.52
CA ALA A 104 -18.25 6.90 0.99
C ALA A 104 -19.61 6.54 1.60
N MET A 105 -20.20 7.44 2.41
CA MET A 105 -21.53 7.24 3.00
C MET A 105 -22.67 7.24 1.98
N LYS A 106 -22.49 7.88 0.82
CA LYS A 106 -23.47 7.91 -0.27
C LYS A 106 -23.30 6.74 -1.26
N SER A 107 -22.23 5.96 -1.14
CA SER A 107 -21.94 4.88 -2.08
C SER A 107 -23.00 3.79 -2.03
N LYS A 108 -23.51 3.40 -3.20
CA LYS A 108 -24.44 2.27 -3.37
C LYS A 108 -23.75 0.94 -3.64
N THR A 109 -22.50 0.99 -4.07
CA THR A 109 -21.64 -0.17 -4.33
C THR A 109 -20.47 -0.16 -3.34
N SER A 110 -19.90 -1.33 -3.07
CA SER A 110 -18.71 -1.45 -2.23
C SER A 110 -17.80 -2.53 -2.76
N ASN A 111 -16.56 -2.17 -3.06
CA ASN A 111 -15.43 -3.09 -3.18
C ASN A 111 -14.48 -2.97 -1.95
N LEU A 112 -14.81 -2.12 -0.97
CA LEU A 112 -14.18 -2.09 0.35
C LEU A 112 -14.78 -3.18 1.24
N THR A 113 -14.40 -4.43 0.99
CA THR A 113 -14.84 -5.58 1.78
C THR A 113 -13.68 -6.58 1.97
N THR A 114 -13.71 -7.34 3.06
CA THR A 114 -12.75 -8.44 3.26
C THR A 114 -12.82 -9.47 2.15
N SER A 115 -14.01 -9.75 1.62
CA SER A 115 -14.19 -10.67 0.49
C SER A 115 -13.50 -10.19 -0.78
N PHE A 116 -13.57 -8.89 -1.10
CA PHE A 116 -12.88 -8.34 -2.25
C PHE A 116 -11.37 -8.46 -2.09
N LEU A 117 -10.83 -8.02 -0.95
CA LEU A 117 -9.39 -8.15 -0.66
C LEU A 117 -8.93 -9.61 -0.76
N LYS A 118 -9.67 -10.54 -0.14
CA LYS A 118 -9.35 -11.97 -0.19
C LYS A 118 -9.33 -12.49 -1.62
N ASN A 119 -10.36 -12.21 -2.41
CA ASN A 119 -10.42 -12.64 -3.81
C ASN A 119 -9.26 -12.07 -4.63
N TYR A 120 -8.87 -10.82 -4.39
CA TYR A 120 -7.73 -10.21 -5.06
C TYR A 120 -6.39 -10.86 -4.65
N LEU A 121 -6.20 -11.12 -3.36
CA LEU A 121 -5.01 -11.79 -2.82
C LEU A 121 -4.93 -13.27 -3.24
N ASP A 122 -6.05 -13.96 -3.45
CA ASP A 122 -6.08 -15.38 -3.83
C ASP A 122 -6.10 -15.60 -5.36
N PHE A 123 -6.31 -14.52 -6.14
CA PHE A 123 -6.40 -14.58 -7.60
C PHE A 123 -5.22 -15.31 -8.27
N ASN A 124 -5.52 -16.16 -9.25
CA ASN A 124 -4.56 -16.97 -10.03
C ASN A 124 -3.73 -18.00 -9.23
N ASN A 125 -4.14 -18.37 -8.00
CA ASN A 125 -3.44 -19.37 -7.17
C ASN A 125 -1.95 -19.05 -6.93
N GLN A 126 -1.56 -17.77 -7.01
CA GLN A 126 -0.21 -17.32 -6.70
C GLN A 126 -0.13 -16.92 -5.24
N ILE A 127 1.01 -17.17 -4.60
CA ILE A 127 1.24 -16.73 -3.22
C ILE A 127 1.35 -15.20 -3.20
N ALA A 128 0.45 -14.55 -2.45
CA ALA A 128 0.47 -13.11 -2.29
C ALA A 128 1.45 -12.68 -1.19
N ILE A 129 2.41 -11.83 -1.57
CA ILE A 129 3.27 -11.09 -0.65
C ILE A 129 2.76 -9.66 -0.59
N ILE A 130 2.36 -9.20 0.59
CA ILE A 130 1.88 -7.83 0.79
C ILE A 130 3.08 -6.92 1.10
N LEU A 131 3.26 -5.87 0.32
CA LEU A 131 4.31 -4.86 0.49
C LEU A 131 3.68 -3.57 1.00
N LEU A 132 4.18 -3.05 2.12
CA LEU A 132 3.68 -1.83 2.75
C LEU A 132 4.81 -0.81 2.92
N TRP A 133 4.52 0.48 2.82
CA TRP A 133 5.48 1.55 3.10
C TRP A 133 5.31 2.07 4.53
N ASN A 134 6.31 1.90 5.39
CA ASN A 134 6.21 2.22 6.82
C ASN A 134 4.90 1.67 7.46
N GLY A 135 4.47 0.50 7.03
CA GLY A 135 3.07 0.07 7.12
C GLY A 135 2.69 -0.63 8.41
N ASN A 136 3.19 -0.18 9.57
CA ASN A 136 2.82 -0.81 10.84
C ASN A 136 1.31 -0.67 11.13
N SER A 137 0.73 0.47 10.77
CA SER A 137 -0.71 0.70 10.88
C SER A 137 -1.50 -0.15 9.88
N ASP A 138 -1.05 -0.20 8.62
CA ASP A 138 -1.67 -1.02 7.57
C ASP A 138 -1.61 -2.51 7.89
N LYS A 139 -0.49 -2.97 8.45
CA LYS A 139 -0.34 -4.33 9.00
C LYS A 139 -1.40 -4.59 10.08
N ASN A 140 -1.58 -3.66 11.03
CA ASN A 140 -2.60 -3.82 12.07
C ASN A 140 -4.00 -3.94 11.48
N ILE A 141 -4.34 -3.12 10.48
CA ILE A 141 -5.61 -3.19 9.76
C ILE A 141 -5.78 -4.54 9.08
N LEU A 142 -4.78 -5.01 8.32
CA LEU A 142 -4.80 -6.32 7.67
C LEU A 142 -5.00 -7.46 8.65
N GLN A 143 -4.33 -7.41 9.82
CA GLN A 143 -4.50 -8.40 10.87
C GLN A 143 -5.93 -8.43 11.42
N ARG A 144 -6.52 -7.27 11.70
CA ARG A 144 -7.92 -7.15 12.13
C ARG A 144 -8.92 -7.58 11.06
N LEU A 145 -8.58 -7.40 9.78
CA LEU A 145 -9.36 -7.90 8.64
C LEU A 145 -9.20 -9.42 8.42
N GLY A 146 -8.32 -10.09 9.16
CA GLY A 146 -8.14 -11.55 9.13
C GLY A 146 -6.98 -12.04 8.26
N PHE A 147 -6.14 -11.16 7.73
CA PHE A 147 -5.02 -11.52 6.83
C PHE A 147 -3.72 -11.89 7.58
N ASN A 148 -3.85 -12.57 8.72
CA ASN A 148 -2.73 -12.87 9.63
C ASN A 148 -1.71 -13.87 9.07
N THR A 149 -2.10 -14.67 8.07
CA THR A 149 -1.26 -15.71 7.47
C THR A 149 -0.47 -15.24 6.26
N ASN A 150 -0.78 -14.06 5.72
CA ASN A 150 -0.09 -13.50 4.56
C ASN A 150 1.34 -13.10 4.92
N ILE A 151 2.27 -13.31 3.98
CA ILE A 151 3.62 -12.75 4.09
C ILE A 151 3.51 -11.24 3.88
N MET A 152 3.99 -10.47 4.85
CA MET A 152 4.00 -9.01 4.80
C MET A 152 5.43 -8.48 4.89
N LEU A 153 5.77 -7.58 3.98
CA LEU A 153 7.05 -6.89 3.92
C LEU A 153 6.85 -5.40 4.19
N ASN A 154 7.74 -4.83 5.00
CA ASN A 154 7.83 -3.40 5.23
C ASN A 154 8.95 -2.83 4.37
N MET A 155 8.62 -1.86 3.53
CA MET A 155 9.60 -1.01 2.88
C MET A 155 9.70 0.31 3.65
N THR A 156 10.93 0.71 3.97
CA THR A 156 11.19 1.91 4.77
C THR A 156 12.53 2.51 4.38
N ALA A 157 12.71 3.82 4.58
CA ALA A 157 13.99 4.46 4.37
C ALA A 157 14.39 5.32 5.56
N TYR A 158 15.54 5.02 6.16
CA TYR A 158 16.02 5.73 7.34
C TYR A 158 17.54 5.65 7.52
N ASP A 159 18.05 6.64 8.24
CA ASP A 159 19.43 6.76 8.70
C ASP A 159 19.58 6.02 10.04
N THR A 160 20.42 4.97 10.03
CA THR A 160 20.63 4.08 11.20
C THR A 160 21.67 4.63 12.18
N ASP A 161 22.58 5.49 11.73
CA ASP A 161 23.74 5.93 12.51
C ASP A 161 23.68 7.43 12.87
N ASN A 162 22.62 8.12 12.45
CA ASN A 162 22.43 9.56 12.62
C ASN A 162 23.55 10.39 11.98
N ASN A 163 24.09 9.89 10.87
CA ASN A 163 25.18 10.51 10.08
C ASN A 163 24.69 11.06 8.73
N ARG A 164 23.37 11.08 8.52
CA ARG A 164 22.65 11.47 7.29
C ARG A 164 22.88 10.54 6.10
N GLU A 165 23.41 9.35 6.33
CA GLU A 165 23.45 8.29 5.31
C GLU A 165 22.17 7.45 5.39
N PHE A 166 21.33 7.58 4.36
CA PHE A 166 20.03 6.92 4.32
C PHE A 166 20.11 5.59 3.58
N TYR A 167 19.36 4.62 4.11
CA TYR A 167 19.23 3.30 3.52
C TYR A 167 17.76 2.98 3.29
N LEU A 168 17.46 2.48 2.09
CA LEU A 168 16.18 1.89 1.75
C LEU A 168 16.20 0.41 2.09
N LYS A 169 15.32 -0.01 3.00
CA LYS A 169 15.27 -1.35 3.56
C LYS A 169 13.98 -2.05 3.19
N LEU A 170 14.08 -3.35 2.93
CA LEU A 170 12.96 -4.27 2.83
C LEU A 170 13.05 -5.26 3.98
N ILE A 171 12.03 -5.29 4.83
CA ILE A 171 12.05 -6.01 6.11
C ILE A 171 10.86 -6.96 6.16
N ASN A 172 11.07 -8.20 6.57
CA ASN A 172 9.98 -9.14 6.83
C ASN A 172 9.28 -8.79 8.16
N PHE A 173 7.98 -8.51 8.14
CA PHE A 173 7.24 -8.11 9.36
C PHE A 173 7.08 -9.22 10.41
N LYS A 174 7.29 -10.49 10.04
CA LYS A 174 7.16 -11.64 10.93
C LYS A 174 8.50 -11.97 11.60
N SER A 175 9.59 -12.04 10.84
CA SER A 175 10.92 -12.38 11.37
C SER A 175 11.74 -11.17 11.79
N ASN A 176 11.35 -9.95 11.40
CA ASN A 176 12.15 -8.72 11.49
C ASN A 176 13.49 -8.79 10.72
N GLU A 177 13.62 -9.78 9.83
CA GLU A 177 14.79 -9.94 8.98
C GLU A 177 14.85 -8.82 7.93
N ILE A 178 16.03 -8.22 7.77
CA ILE A 178 16.32 -7.28 6.69
C ILE A 178 16.67 -8.10 5.44
N ILE A 179 15.70 -8.22 4.54
CA ILE A 179 15.85 -8.92 3.25
C ILE A 179 16.79 -8.14 2.33
N LEU A 180 16.70 -6.81 2.39
CA LEU A 180 17.47 -5.93 1.52
C LEU A 180 17.81 -4.63 2.25
N ASN A 181 19.03 -4.15 2.03
CA ASN A 181 19.53 -2.90 2.58
C ASN A 181 20.31 -2.14 1.49
N HIS A 182 19.65 -1.19 0.83
CA HIS A 182 20.23 -0.44 -0.29
C HIS A 182 20.59 0.98 0.13
N LYS A 183 21.84 1.40 -0.09
CA LYS A 183 22.30 2.76 0.22
C LYS A 183 21.65 3.77 -0.75
N LEU A 184 20.88 4.71 -0.22
CA LEU A 184 20.37 5.87 -0.97
C LEU A 184 21.42 6.98 -1.06
N GLY A 185 22.22 7.14 0.01
CA GLY A 185 23.29 8.11 0.09
C GLY A 185 23.03 9.20 1.12
N TYR A 186 23.86 10.25 1.04
CA TYR A 186 23.83 11.37 1.97
C TYR A 186 22.69 12.34 1.64
N ILE A 187 21.79 12.60 2.58
CA ILE A 187 20.64 13.50 2.39
C ILE A 187 20.55 14.49 3.55
N ILE A 188 20.55 15.79 3.23
CA ILE A 188 20.41 16.86 4.23
C ILE A 188 18.94 17.04 4.57
N LYS A 189 18.52 16.52 5.72
CA LYS A 189 17.18 16.77 6.27
C LYS A 189 17.18 16.78 7.80
N LYS A 190 16.06 17.24 8.37
CA LYS A 190 15.77 17.07 9.79
C LYS A 190 15.06 15.73 10.01
N GLY A 191 15.54 14.94 10.97
CA GLY A 191 14.99 13.64 11.32
C GLY A 191 15.63 12.48 10.56
N ARG A 192 15.38 11.26 11.07
CA ARG A 192 16.07 10.04 10.63
C ARG A 192 15.31 9.20 9.60
N PHE A 193 14.05 9.52 9.32
CA PHE A 193 13.21 8.80 8.36
C PHE A 193 13.00 9.64 7.10
N LEU A 194 13.07 9.03 5.93
CA LEU A 194 12.53 9.63 4.71
C LEU A 194 11.05 9.29 4.60
N SER A 195 10.26 10.30 4.25
CA SER A 195 8.89 10.10 3.78
C SER A 195 8.88 9.35 2.45
N LEU A 196 7.70 8.87 2.05
CA LEU A 196 7.52 8.20 0.77
C LEU A 196 7.97 9.09 -0.40
N LYS A 197 7.54 10.36 -0.37
CA LYS A 197 7.89 11.36 -1.38
C LYS A 197 9.39 11.66 -1.39
N GLU A 198 10.00 11.95 -0.24
CA GLU A 198 11.46 12.23 -0.19
C GLU A 198 12.28 11.03 -0.70
N THR A 199 11.85 9.81 -0.36
CA THR A 199 12.51 8.60 -0.88
C THR A 199 12.35 8.49 -2.38
N HIS A 200 11.14 8.69 -2.90
CA HIS A 200 10.87 8.66 -4.34
C HIS A 200 11.68 9.72 -5.09
N ASP A 201 11.64 10.97 -4.64
CA ASP A 201 12.39 12.09 -5.24
C ASP A 201 13.90 11.82 -5.26
N SER A 202 14.42 11.03 -4.32
CA SER A 202 15.85 10.69 -4.26
C SER A 202 16.31 9.65 -5.29
N ILE A 203 15.39 8.90 -5.91
CA ILE A 203 15.71 7.79 -6.82
C ILE A 203 15.04 7.88 -8.20
N CYS A 204 14.04 8.75 -8.35
CA CYS A 204 13.27 8.88 -9.57
C CYS A 204 13.14 10.35 -9.98
N ASN A 205 13.57 10.65 -11.21
CA ASN A 205 13.47 12.00 -11.80
C ASN A 205 12.17 12.22 -12.58
N GLN A 206 11.28 11.23 -12.63
CA GLN A 206 10.00 11.37 -13.33
C GLN A 206 8.99 12.05 -12.40
N ASN A 207 8.36 13.11 -12.91
CA ASN A 207 7.15 13.62 -12.31
C ASN A 207 6.02 12.60 -12.53
N HIS A 208 5.71 11.83 -11.51
CA HIS A 208 4.43 11.14 -11.49
C HIS A 208 3.36 12.18 -11.19
N ASP A 209 2.32 12.28 -12.02
CA ASP A 209 1.15 13.10 -11.71
C ASP A 209 0.58 12.64 -10.37
N ILE A 210 0.88 13.43 -9.33
CA ILE A 210 0.33 13.33 -7.98
C ILE A 210 -0.74 14.42 -7.94
N THR A 211 -1.97 14.04 -8.20
CA THR A 211 -3.11 14.98 -8.24
C THR A 211 -3.39 15.59 -6.87
N PHE A 212 -3.15 14.86 -5.77
CA PHE A 212 -3.29 15.35 -4.40
C PHE A 212 -2.23 14.74 -3.48
N ILE A 213 -1.62 15.59 -2.64
CA ILE A 213 -0.76 15.14 -1.53
C ILE A 213 -1.68 14.45 -0.51
N HIS A 214 -1.36 13.21 -0.12
CA HIS A 214 -2.15 12.31 0.75
C HIS A 214 -3.31 11.53 0.10
N ASP A 215 -3.24 11.28 -1.22
CA ASP A 215 -4.11 10.33 -1.89
C ASP A 215 -3.50 8.92 -1.87
N ALA A 216 -4.21 7.93 -1.33
CA ALA A 216 -3.75 6.53 -1.29
C ALA A 216 -3.35 5.98 -2.68
N VAL A 217 -3.94 6.49 -3.77
CA VAL A 217 -3.53 6.14 -5.14
C VAL A 217 -2.13 6.60 -5.46
N SER A 218 -1.79 7.83 -5.04
CA SER A 218 -0.45 8.37 -5.20
C SER A 218 0.56 7.58 -4.36
N ASP A 219 0.20 7.23 -3.12
CA ASP A 219 1.09 6.49 -2.23
C ASP A 219 1.38 5.08 -2.78
N VAL A 220 0.38 4.37 -3.32
CA VAL A 220 0.60 3.10 -4.02
C VAL A 220 1.49 3.28 -5.26
N LYS A 221 1.29 4.34 -6.05
CA LYS A 221 2.09 4.63 -7.25
C LYS A 221 3.56 4.89 -6.91
N LEU A 222 3.83 5.70 -5.89
CA LEU A 222 5.19 5.99 -5.42
C LEU A 222 5.85 4.75 -4.82
N THR A 223 5.12 4.00 -3.99
CA THR A 223 5.61 2.73 -3.40
C THR A 223 5.98 1.75 -4.51
N LYS A 224 5.17 1.64 -5.56
CA LYS A 224 5.44 0.80 -6.73
C LYS A 224 6.71 1.24 -7.47
N CYS A 225 6.91 2.54 -7.64
CA CYS A 225 8.13 3.09 -8.26
C CYS A 225 9.38 2.74 -7.44
N ILE A 226 9.35 2.99 -6.12
CA ILE A 226 10.47 2.69 -5.21
C ILE A 226 10.79 1.20 -5.19
N PHE A 227 9.76 0.35 -5.14
CA PHE A 227 9.96 -1.09 -5.15
C PHE A 227 10.60 -1.57 -6.48
N ASN A 228 10.12 -1.06 -7.62
CA ASN A 228 10.70 -1.41 -8.92
C ASN A 228 12.17 -0.95 -9.03
N TYR A 229 12.51 0.23 -8.50
CA TYR A 229 13.90 0.67 -8.40
C TYR A 229 14.76 -0.33 -7.61
N LEU A 230 14.30 -0.78 -6.44
CA LEU A 230 15.01 -1.80 -5.66
C LEU A 230 15.22 -3.09 -6.44
N CYS A 231 14.20 -3.55 -7.15
CA CYS A 231 14.27 -4.77 -7.97
C CYS A 231 15.33 -4.64 -9.05
N ILE A 232 15.35 -3.51 -9.77
CA ILE A 232 16.33 -3.23 -10.83
C ILE A 232 17.74 -3.17 -10.26
N LYS A 233 17.94 -2.45 -9.15
CA LYS A 233 19.29 -2.31 -8.53
C LYS A 233 19.86 -3.61 -7.99
N ASN A 234 19.01 -4.59 -7.69
CA ASN A 234 19.42 -5.87 -7.12
C ASN A 234 19.14 -7.05 -8.07
N ASN A 235 19.00 -6.79 -9.38
CA ASN A 235 18.77 -7.79 -10.42
C ASN A 235 17.66 -8.81 -10.07
N TYR A 236 16.60 -8.36 -9.39
CA TYR A 236 15.46 -9.18 -8.96
C TYR A 236 15.82 -10.37 -8.04
N GLN A 237 17.03 -10.45 -7.49
CA GLN A 237 17.53 -11.64 -6.78
C GLN A 237 16.74 -12.00 -5.51
N PHE A 238 16.07 -11.03 -4.90
CA PHE A 238 15.30 -11.21 -3.66
C PHE A 238 13.80 -11.47 -3.89
N ILE A 239 13.32 -11.40 -5.15
CA ILE A 239 11.94 -11.70 -5.47
C ILE A 239 11.81 -13.22 -5.63
N LEU A 240 11.44 -13.85 -4.52
CA LEU A 240 11.10 -15.28 -4.43
C LEU A 240 9.92 -15.62 -5.35
#